data_AF-A0A512RPQ6-F1
#
_entry.id   AF-A0A512RPQ6-F1
#
_cell.length_a   1.000
_cell.length_b   1.000
_cell.length_c   1.000
_cell.angle_alpha   90.00
_cell.angle_beta   90.00
_cell.angle_gamma   90.00
#
_symmetry.space_group_name_H-M   'P 1'
#
loop_
_entity.id
_entity.type
_entity.pdbx_description
1 polymer ?
#
loop_
_entity_poly.entity_id
_entity_poly.type
_entity_poly.pdbx_seq_one_letter_code
_entity_poly.pdbx_strand_id
1 'polypeptide(L)'
;MQQREKLTLREMEGDLITYFNWSANSLVPFQPGAADIYLKENRTTVLKIAQKLLKQVPYDHGPVYRGIILKQPVDVIVPDKKLQYLSFSTERSVAEHFADINGFGSEVIDVVAQLGDCGYVIEYTPKITEILFHHHFLSILPYAEAFSLLGMDGIYEVERLKKQKEIIIFQPAEPFINITRMIHQSK
;
A
#
# COMPACT_ATOMS: atom_id res chain seq x y z
N MET A 1 21.32 -11.81 -11.33
CA MET A 1 20.21 -10.85 -11.56
C MET A 1 20.65 -9.87 -12.64
N GLN A 2 19.96 -9.80 -13.77
CA GLN A 2 20.20 -8.75 -14.77
C GLN A 2 19.77 -7.40 -14.17
N GLN A 3 20.69 -6.45 -14.15
CA GLN A 3 20.43 -5.05 -13.79
C GLN A 3 19.57 -4.47 -14.92
N ARG A 4 18.24 -4.47 -14.76
CA ARG A 4 17.36 -3.84 -15.74
C ARG A 4 17.52 -2.33 -15.65
N GLU A 5 17.68 -1.69 -16.80
CA GLU A 5 17.66 -0.23 -16.89
C GLU A 5 16.31 0.27 -16.36
N LYS A 6 16.39 1.27 -15.47
CA LYS A 6 15.22 1.90 -14.86
C LYS A 6 14.58 2.81 -15.91
N LEU A 7 13.26 2.68 -16.10
CA LEU A 7 12.51 3.57 -17.00
C LEU A 7 12.58 5.00 -16.48
N THR A 8 12.70 5.97 -17.38
CA THR A 8 12.62 7.41 -17.11
C THR A 8 11.19 7.92 -17.34
N LEU A 9 10.85 9.10 -16.82
CA LEU A 9 9.52 9.69 -17.06
C LEU A 9 9.22 9.90 -18.55
N ARG A 10 10.25 10.20 -19.35
CA ARG A 10 10.13 10.46 -20.80
C ARG A 10 9.77 9.21 -21.60
N GLU A 11 10.04 8.02 -21.06
CA GLU A 11 9.78 6.73 -21.70
C GLU A 11 8.42 6.15 -21.30
N MET A 12 7.67 6.81 -20.41
CA MET A 12 6.35 6.36 -20.01
C MET A 12 5.28 6.83 -20.99
N GLU A 13 4.63 5.88 -21.66
CA GLU A 13 3.58 6.16 -22.64
C GLU A 13 2.36 5.25 -22.45
N GLY A 14 1.22 5.71 -22.98
CA GLY A 14 -0.03 4.93 -23.06
C GLY A 14 -0.49 4.36 -21.71
N ASP A 15 -0.96 3.11 -21.70
CA ASP A 15 -1.48 2.43 -20.49
C ASP A 15 -0.52 2.51 -19.28
N LEU A 16 0.80 2.56 -19.50
CA LEU A 16 1.79 2.63 -18.43
C LEU A 16 1.75 3.96 -17.68
N ILE A 17 1.48 5.08 -18.37
CA ILE A 17 1.37 6.39 -17.71
C ILE A 17 0.12 6.44 -16.82
N THR A 18 -0.99 5.86 -17.28
CA THR A 18 -2.23 5.74 -16.50
C THR A 18 -1.97 4.96 -15.21
N TYR A 19 -1.29 3.82 -15.32
CA TYR A 19 -0.90 3.04 -14.15
C TYR A 19 0.03 3.81 -13.21
N PHE A 20 1.08 4.44 -13.76
CA PHE A 20 2.08 5.14 -12.97
C PHE A 20 1.46 6.30 -12.20
N ASN A 21 0.64 7.12 -12.86
CA ASN A 21 -0.09 8.22 -12.22
C ASN A 21 -0.98 7.73 -11.08
N TRP A 22 -1.74 6.66 -11.30
CA TRP A 22 -2.54 6.04 -10.24
C TRP A 22 -1.65 5.63 -9.05
N SER A 23 -0.61 4.84 -9.31
CA SER A 23 0.23 4.27 -8.26
C SER A 23 1.01 5.33 -7.48
N ALA A 24 1.55 6.35 -8.14
CA ALA A 24 2.25 7.45 -7.49
C ALA A 24 1.33 8.22 -6.53
N ASN A 25 0.09 8.51 -6.96
CA ASN A 25 -0.91 9.15 -6.11
C ASN A 25 -1.40 8.24 -4.97
N SER A 26 -1.41 6.91 -5.16
CA SER A 26 -1.76 5.98 -4.10
C SER A 26 -0.69 5.88 -3.00
N LEU A 27 0.59 6.02 -3.37
CA LEU A 27 1.72 5.93 -2.43
C LEU A 27 1.96 7.23 -1.65
N VAL A 28 1.67 8.37 -2.28
CA VAL A 28 1.79 9.70 -1.67
C VAL A 28 0.53 10.49 -2.00
N PRO A 29 -0.57 10.26 -1.28
CA PRO A 29 -1.84 10.91 -1.58
C PRO A 29 -1.81 12.39 -1.14
N PHE A 30 -1.66 13.30 -2.11
CA PHE A 30 -1.83 14.73 -1.88
C PHE A 30 -3.30 15.11 -1.66
N GLN A 31 -4.22 14.36 -2.26
CA GLN A 31 -5.66 14.55 -2.13
C GLN A 31 -6.33 13.23 -1.73
N PRO A 32 -6.87 13.13 -0.50
CA PRO A 32 -7.58 11.94 -0.06
C PRO A 32 -8.71 11.54 -1.03
N GLY A 33 -8.75 10.27 -1.41
CA GLY A 33 -9.78 9.70 -2.30
C GLY A 33 -9.60 9.92 -3.80
N ALA A 34 -8.68 10.78 -4.24
CA ALA A 34 -8.44 11.00 -5.67
C ALA A 34 -7.93 9.73 -6.38
N ALA A 35 -7.04 8.98 -5.73
CA ALA A 35 -6.51 7.72 -6.26
C ALA A 35 -7.60 6.63 -6.40
N ASP A 36 -8.58 6.58 -5.49
CA ASP A 36 -9.72 5.65 -5.59
C ASP A 36 -10.63 5.98 -6.77
N ILE A 37 -10.96 7.27 -6.96
CA ILE A 37 -11.75 7.73 -8.10
C ILE A 37 -11.04 7.40 -9.41
N TYR A 38 -9.75 7.74 -9.50
CA TYR A 38 -8.95 7.47 -10.69
C TYR A 38 -8.84 5.96 -10.98
N LEU A 39 -8.69 5.12 -9.93
CA LEU A 39 -8.71 3.67 -10.06
C LEU A 39 -10.03 3.16 -10.61
N LYS A 40 -11.15 3.70 -10.11
CA LYS A 40 -12.48 3.28 -10.56
C LYS A 40 -12.69 3.52 -12.06
N GLU A 41 -12.23 4.66 -12.56
CA GLU A 41 -12.32 5.03 -13.98
C GLU A 41 -11.35 4.22 -14.87
N ASN A 42 -10.19 3.83 -14.33
CA ASN A 42 -9.11 3.19 -15.09
C ASN A 42 -8.84 1.73 -14.69
N ARG A 43 -9.79 1.09 -14.02
CA ARG A 43 -9.60 -0.19 -13.31
C ARG A 43 -8.94 -1.27 -14.15
N THR A 44 -9.46 -1.48 -15.37
CA THR A 44 -8.97 -2.51 -16.30
C THR A 44 -7.52 -2.25 -16.71
N THR A 45 -7.19 -0.99 -17.01
CA THR A 45 -5.84 -0.58 -17.41
C THR A 45 -4.85 -0.75 -16.27
N VAL A 46 -5.20 -0.26 -15.07
CA VAL A 46 -4.35 -0.38 -13.87
C VAL A 46 -4.06 -1.84 -13.57
N LEU A 47 -5.09 -2.68 -13.50
CA LEU A 47 -4.91 -4.12 -13.25
C LEU A 47 -4.03 -4.76 -14.33
N LYS A 48 -4.33 -4.53 -15.61
CA LYS A 48 -3.56 -5.10 -16.72
C LYS A 48 -2.07 -4.77 -16.62
N ILE A 49 -1.73 -3.52 -16.30
CA ILE A 49 -0.33 -3.10 -16.17
C ILE A 49 0.32 -3.65 -14.91
N ALA A 50 -0.38 -3.63 -13.77
CA ALA A 50 0.10 -4.25 -12.53
C ALA A 50 0.49 -5.71 -12.75
N GLN A 51 -0.36 -6.48 -13.43
CA GLN A 51 -0.10 -7.89 -13.74
C GLN A 51 1.11 -8.09 -14.67
N LYS A 52 1.33 -7.17 -15.62
CA LYS A 52 2.52 -7.19 -16.49
C LYS A 52 3.79 -6.87 -15.72
N LEU A 53 3.74 -5.93 -14.77
CA LEU A 53 4.87 -5.57 -13.92
C LEU A 53 5.17 -6.65 -12.87
N LEU A 54 4.14 -7.33 -12.34
CA LEU A 54 4.33 -8.39 -11.35
C LEU A 54 5.12 -9.57 -11.92
N LYS A 55 4.87 -9.93 -13.19
CA LYS A 55 5.64 -10.96 -13.92
C LYS A 55 7.12 -10.61 -14.12
N GLN A 56 7.51 -9.36 -13.86
CA GLN A 56 8.84 -8.85 -14.07
C GLN A 56 9.69 -8.80 -12.80
N VAL A 57 9.09 -9.06 -11.64
CA VAL A 57 9.76 -9.03 -10.34
C VAL A 57 9.75 -10.41 -9.70
N PRO A 58 10.68 -10.70 -8.78
CA PRO A 58 10.52 -11.83 -7.89
C PRO A 58 9.29 -11.58 -7.01
N TYR A 59 8.22 -12.32 -7.29
CA TYR A 59 7.01 -12.35 -6.49
C TYR A 59 6.86 -13.77 -5.94
N ASP A 60 6.79 -13.87 -4.62
CA ASP A 60 6.43 -15.10 -3.94
C ASP A 60 5.00 -14.99 -3.43
N HIS A 61 4.19 -15.99 -3.74
CA HIS A 61 2.79 -15.98 -3.36
C HIS A 61 2.67 -16.39 -1.89
N GLY A 62 2.41 -15.42 -1.02
CA GLY A 62 2.34 -15.62 0.41
C GLY A 62 1.48 -14.60 1.14
N PRO A 63 1.39 -14.71 2.47
CA PRO A 63 0.63 -13.78 3.28
C PRO A 63 1.24 -12.37 3.24
N VAL A 64 0.36 -11.38 3.21
CA VAL A 64 0.65 -9.96 3.42
C VAL A 64 -0.10 -9.48 4.66
N TYR A 65 0.42 -8.43 5.28
CA TYR A 65 0.00 -7.98 6.61
C TYR A 65 -0.43 -6.53 6.59
N ARG A 66 -1.51 -6.19 7.31
CA ARG A 66 -1.95 -4.80 7.47
C ARG A 66 -2.16 -4.51 8.94
N GLY A 67 -1.50 -3.45 9.42
CA GLY A 67 -1.74 -2.87 10.72
C GLY A 67 -2.90 -1.90 10.66
N ILE A 68 -3.82 -1.98 11.61
CA ILE A 68 -4.88 -0.99 11.79
C ILE A 68 -5.09 -0.71 13.28
N ILE A 69 -5.66 0.46 13.56
CA ILE A 69 -6.10 0.86 14.90
C ILE A 69 -7.60 1.17 14.81
N LEU A 70 -8.36 0.64 15.77
CA LEU A 70 -9.80 0.81 15.87
C LEU A 70 -10.20 1.35 17.25
N LYS A 71 -11.33 2.07 17.28
CA LYS A 71 -11.90 2.66 18.50
C LYS A 71 -12.47 1.65 19.47
N GLN A 72 -12.79 0.46 19.00
CA GLN A 72 -13.42 -0.57 19.81
C GLN A 72 -12.93 -1.95 19.38
N PRO A 73 -13.03 -2.95 20.27
CA PRO A 73 -12.76 -4.31 19.90
C PRO A 73 -13.68 -4.83 18.79
N VAL A 74 -13.12 -5.56 17.82
CA VAL A 74 -13.89 -6.21 16.76
C VAL A 74 -13.34 -7.60 16.50
N ASP A 75 -14.21 -8.51 16.06
CA ASP A 75 -13.84 -9.84 15.60
C ASP A 75 -13.85 -9.93 14.06
N VAL A 76 -14.52 -8.98 13.40
CA VAL A 76 -14.71 -8.95 11.95
C VAL A 76 -14.54 -7.53 11.41
N ILE A 77 -13.89 -7.41 10.26
CA ILE A 77 -13.79 -6.15 9.50
C ILE A 77 -14.50 -6.34 8.17
N VAL A 78 -15.55 -5.56 7.97
CA VAL A 78 -16.35 -5.59 6.74
C VAL A 78 -15.71 -4.68 5.68
N PRO A 79 -15.66 -5.09 4.40
CA PRO A 79 -15.17 -4.25 3.33
C PRO A 79 -15.98 -2.95 3.19
N ASP A 80 -15.29 -1.82 3.01
CA ASP A 80 -15.93 -0.51 2.79
C ASP A 80 -16.37 -0.36 1.33
N LYS A 81 -17.65 -0.07 1.10
CA LYS A 81 -18.23 0.07 -0.25
C LYS A 81 -17.61 1.20 -1.09
N LYS A 82 -16.94 2.17 -0.46
CA LYS A 82 -16.33 3.33 -1.12
C LYS A 82 -14.85 3.12 -1.42
N LEU A 83 -14.18 2.22 -0.70
CA LEU A 83 -12.76 1.90 -0.93
C LEU A 83 -12.62 0.89 -2.06
N GLN A 84 -11.75 1.18 -3.02
CA GLN A 84 -11.45 0.29 -4.14
C GLN A 84 -10.27 -0.63 -3.82
N TYR A 85 -9.31 -0.17 -3.02
CA TYR A 85 -8.08 -0.87 -2.72
C TYR A 85 -7.67 -0.73 -1.26
N LEU A 86 -6.75 -1.60 -0.84
CA LEU A 86 -6.13 -1.59 0.48
C LEU A 86 -4.62 -1.77 0.34
N SER A 87 -3.87 -1.03 1.15
CA SER A 87 -2.43 -1.21 1.34
C SER A 87 -2.13 -2.25 2.44
N PHE A 88 -1.11 -3.05 2.20
CA PHE A 88 -0.54 -4.10 3.06
C PHE A 88 1.00 -4.03 2.97
N SER A 89 1.70 -4.75 3.83
CA SER A 89 3.14 -5.00 3.78
C SER A 89 3.41 -6.49 3.60
N THR A 90 4.51 -6.86 2.94
CA THR A 90 5.00 -8.24 2.97
C THR A 90 5.68 -8.62 4.30
N GLU A 91 5.95 -7.64 5.17
CA GLU A 91 6.59 -7.85 6.47
C GLU A 91 5.62 -7.62 7.63
N ARG A 92 5.46 -8.64 8.48
CA ARG A 92 4.56 -8.57 9.64
C ARG A 92 4.96 -7.47 10.62
N SER A 93 6.26 -7.33 10.89
CA SER A 93 6.80 -6.31 11.80
C SER A 93 6.45 -4.88 11.38
N VAL A 94 6.40 -4.63 10.07
CA VAL A 94 5.95 -3.33 9.53
C VAL A 94 4.46 -3.13 9.84
N ALA A 95 3.62 -4.14 9.62
CA ALA A 95 2.21 -4.07 9.98
C ALA A 95 1.99 -3.87 11.49
N GLU A 96 2.78 -4.54 12.34
CA GLU A 96 2.74 -4.36 13.79
C GLU A 96 3.06 -2.91 14.20
N HIS A 97 4.02 -2.27 13.53
CA HIS A 97 4.33 -0.86 13.76
C HIS A 97 3.15 0.08 13.45
N PHE A 98 2.37 -0.22 12.41
CA PHE A 98 1.14 0.52 12.07
C PHE A 98 -0.07 0.17 12.96
N ALA A 99 -0.03 -0.98 13.63
CA ALA A 99 -1.04 -1.40 14.59
C ALA A 99 -0.73 -0.91 16.02
N ASP A 100 0.45 -0.34 16.27
CA ASP A 100 0.84 0.16 17.58
C ASP A 100 0.28 1.56 17.80
N ILE A 101 -0.50 1.73 18.88
CA ILE A 101 -1.05 3.04 19.29
C ILE A 101 0.03 4.05 19.68
N ASN A 102 1.22 3.57 20.03
CA ASN A 102 2.43 4.37 20.25
C ASN A 102 3.40 4.30 19.06
N GLY A 103 2.93 3.75 17.94
CA GLY A 103 3.70 3.54 16.72
C GLY A 103 3.67 4.77 15.82
N PHE A 104 3.68 4.51 14.52
CA PHE A 104 3.81 5.53 13.47
C PHE A 104 2.75 6.65 13.59
N GLY A 105 3.19 7.90 13.66
CA GLY A 105 2.33 9.08 13.68
C GLY A 105 1.85 9.49 15.08
N SER A 106 2.11 8.71 16.13
CA SER A 106 1.82 9.07 17.52
C SER A 106 2.59 10.30 18.02
N GLU A 107 3.71 10.61 17.36
CA GLU A 107 4.49 11.83 17.59
C GLU A 107 3.87 13.09 16.96
N VAL A 108 2.94 12.92 16.02
CA VAL A 108 2.32 14.04 15.26
C VAL A 108 0.84 14.22 15.62
N ILE A 109 0.13 13.14 15.94
CA ILE A 109 -1.30 13.16 16.26
C ILE A 109 -1.61 12.37 17.54
N ASP A 110 -2.66 12.77 18.24
CA ASP A 110 -3.26 11.95 19.29
C ASP A 110 -3.98 10.75 18.65
N VAL A 111 -3.24 9.65 18.50
CA VAL A 111 -3.72 8.40 17.87
C VAL A 111 -4.92 7.85 18.61
N VAL A 112 -4.91 7.86 19.94
CA VAL A 112 -6.00 7.30 20.75
C VAL A 112 -7.29 8.08 20.54
N ALA A 113 -7.22 9.41 20.57
CA ALA A 113 -8.40 10.25 20.34
C ALA A 113 -8.96 10.10 18.92
N GLN A 114 -8.09 9.96 17.91
CA GLN A 114 -8.51 9.94 16.50
C GLN A 114 -8.90 8.55 16.01
N LEU A 115 -8.06 7.55 16.25
CA LEU A 115 -8.15 6.21 15.66
C LEU A 115 -8.59 5.14 16.67
N GLY A 116 -8.30 5.36 17.95
CA GLY A 116 -8.64 4.44 19.04
C GLY A 116 -7.43 3.81 19.71
N ASP A 117 -7.70 2.85 20.59
CA ASP A 117 -6.69 2.17 21.41
C ASP A 117 -6.56 0.66 21.10
N CYS A 118 -7.30 0.15 20.10
CA CYS A 118 -7.30 -1.26 19.75
C CYS A 118 -6.51 -1.51 18.47
N GLY A 119 -5.25 -1.93 18.60
CA GLY A 119 -4.38 -2.33 17.49
C GLY A 119 -4.66 -3.75 16.98
N TYR A 120 -4.66 -3.94 15.65
CA TYR A 120 -4.82 -5.23 15.00
C TYR A 120 -3.84 -5.44 13.85
N VAL A 121 -3.42 -6.69 13.68
CA VAL A 121 -2.74 -7.17 12.48
C VAL A 121 -3.67 -8.09 11.71
N ILE A 122 -3.95 -7.72 10.47
CA ILE A 122 -4.69 -8.53 9.50
C ILE A 122 -3.68 -9.32 8.68
N GLU A 123 -3.90 -10.62 8.52
CA GLU A 123 -3.16 -11.48 7.60
C GLU A 123 -4.06 -11.83 6.41
N TYR A 124 -3.55 -11.66 5.20
CA TYR A 124 -4.29 -11.95 3.97
C TYR A 124 -3.37 -12.53 2.89
N THR A 125 -3.83 -13.53 2.14
CA THR A 125 -3.06 -14.06 0.99
C THR A 125 -3.78 -13.64 -0.30
N PRO A 126 -3.28 -12.62 -1.01
CA PRO A 126 -3.96 -12.08 -2.17
C PRO A 126 -3.80 -12.98 -3.38
N LYS A 127 -4.87 -13.10 -4.17
CA LYS A 127 -4.74 -13.68 -5.50
C LYS A 127 -3.85 -12.78 -6.33
N ILE A 128 -3.09 -13.37 -7.26
CA ILE A 128 -2.25 -12.59 -8.18
C ILE A 128 -3.05 -11.49 -8.87
N THR A 129 -4.29 -11.77 -9.30
CA THR A 129 -5.20 -10.81 -9.95
C THR A 129 -5.71 -9.68 -9.05
N GLU A 130 -5.50 -9.77 -7.74
CA GLU A 130 -5.88 -8.72 -6.78
C GLU A 130 -4.76 -7.69 -6.62
N ILE A 131 -3.51 -8.03 -6.97
CA ILE A 131 -2.36 -7.16 -6.77
C ILE A 131 -2.35 -6.04 -7.81
N LEU A 132 -2.31 -4.81 -7.30
CA LEU A 132 -2.24 -3.57 -8.06
C LEU A 132 -0.86 -2.90 -7.97
N PHE A 133 -0.15 -3.08 -6.86
CA PHE A 133 1.21 -2.57 -6.68
C PHE A 133 2.02 -3.52 -5.81
N HIS A 134 3.34 -3.58 -6.06
CA HIS A 134 4.31 -4.30 -5.24
C HIS A 134 5.55 -3.43 -5.07
N HIS A 135 6.13 -3.35 -3.86
CA HIS A 135 7.26 -2.46 -3.56
C HIS A 135 8.47 -2.63 -4.50
N HIS A 136 8.66 -3.81 -5.08
CA HIS A 136 9.68 -4.04 -6.13
C HIS A 136 9.51 -3.14 -7.36
N PHE A 137 8.30 -2.66 -7.66
CA PHE A 137 8.04 -1.75 -8.78
C PHE A 137 8.74 -0.39 -8.60
N LEU A 138 9.08 0.00 -7.36
CA LEU A 138 9.86 1.20 -7.05
C LEU A 138 11.25 1.18 -7.70
N SER A 139 11.78 0.00 -8.00
CA SER A 139 13.05 -0.16 -8.71
C SER A 139 12.94 -0.17 -10.24
N ILE A 140 11.72 -0.30 -10.77
CA ILE A 140 11.45 -0.38 -12.21
C ILE A 140 11.03 0.97 -12.76
N LEU A 141 10.11 1.64 -12.06
CA LEU A 141 9.46 2.86 -12.53
C LEU A 141 10.12 4.12 -11.95
N PRO A 142 10.00 5.28 -12.62
CA PRO A 142 10.67 6.54 -12.26
C PRO A 142 10.02 7.28 -11.06
N TYR A 143 9.64 6.59 -9.99
CA TYR A 143 8.99 7.22 -8.82
C TYR A 143 9.83 8.34 -8.20
N ALA A 144 11.16 8.15 -8.10
CA ALA A 144 12.04 9.18 -7.56
C ALA A 144 12.02 10.48 -8.41
N GLU A 145 11.99 10.34 -9.74
CA GLU A 145 11.90 11.50 -10.63
C GLU A 145 10.55 12.20 -10.47
N ALA A 146 9.45 11.43 -10.42
CA ALA A 146 8.11 11.97 -10.21
C ALA A 146 7.96 12.71 -8.87
N PHE A 147 8.43 12.13 -7.77
CA PHE A 147 8.32 12.75 -6.46
C PHE A 147 9.18 14.03 -6.35
N SER A 148 10.35 14.05 -7.00
CA SER A 148 11.17 15.27 -7.08
C SER A 148 10.46 16.40 -7.83
N LEU A 149 9.69 16.09 -8.89
CA LEU A 149 8.87 17.09 -9.58
C LEU A 149 7.74 17.66 -8.71
N LEU A 150 7.33 16.93 -7.67
CA LEU A 150 6.33 17.38 -6.69
C LEU A 150 6.98 18.15 -5.51
N GLY A 151 8.28 18.46 -5.59
CA GLY A 151 9.01 19.22 -4.57
C GLY A 151 9.47 18.38 -3.37
N MET A 152 9.46 17.05 -3.47
CA MET A 152 9.95 16.15 -2.43
C MET A 152 11.41 15.73 -2.69
N ASP A 153 12.10 15.18 -1.70
CA ASP A 153 13.32 14.41 -1.95
C ASP A 153 12.93 13.02 -2.48
N GLY A 154 12.84 12.89 -3.81
CA GLY A 154 12.33 11.68 -4.43
C GLY A 154 13.18 10.43 -4.19
N ILE A 155 14.48 10.56 -3.96
CA ILE A 155 15.34 9.41 -3.61
C ILE A 155 15.02 8.96 -2.20
N TYR A 156 14.99 9.90 -1.26
CA TYR A 156 14.63 9.62 0.13
C TYR A 156 13.24 8.98 0.24
N GLU A 157 12.24 9.52 -0.47
CA GLU A 157 10.88 8.98 -0.44
C GLU A 157 10.80 7.56 -0.99
N VAL A 158 11.48 7.27 -2.09
CA VAL A 158 11.53 5.89 -2.62
C VAL A 158 12.19 4.93 -1.64
N GLU A 159 13.30 5.32 -1.00
CA GLU A 159 13.94 4.47 0.00
C GLU A 159 13.08 4.28 1.25
N ARG A 160 12.34 5.31 1.67
CA ARG A 160 11.35 5.22 2.74
C ARG A 160 10.23 4.24 2.39
N LEU A 161 9.64 4.32 1.19
CA LEU A 161 8.59 3.42 0.73
C LEU A 161 9.08 1.97 0.59
N LYS A 162 10.33 1.75 0.15
CA LYS A 162 10.93 0.40 0.08
C LYS A 162 11.01 -0.27 1.46
N LYS A 163 11.26 0.49 2.53
CA LYS A 163 11.29 -0.05 3.91
C LYS A 163 9.92 -0.51 4.40
N GLN A 164 8.84 0.06 3.87
CA GLN A 164 7.48 -0.36 4.22
C GLN A 164 7.08 -1.67 3.53
N LYS A 165 7.81 -2.09 2.49
CA LYS A 165 7.55 -3.32 1.74
C LYS A 165 6.09 -3.42 1.25
N GLU A 166 5.57 -2.27 0.83
CA GLU A 166 4.17 -2.10 0.52
C GLU A 166 3.70 -2.95 -0.67
N ILE A 167 2.50 -3.49 -0.52
CA ILE A 167 1.69 -4.10 -1.58
C ILE A 167 0.31 -3.45 -1.52
N ILE A 168 -0.20 -3.03 -2.68
CA ILE A 168 -1.58 -2.55 -2.80
C ILE A 168 -2.39 -3.60 -3.53
N ILE A 169 -3.52 -3.98 -2.95
CA ILE A 169 -4.46 -4.95 -3.52
C ILE A 169 -5.84 -4.34 -3.72
N PHE A 170 -6.64 -4.87 -4.64
CA PHE A 170 -8.08 -4.65 -4.57
C PHE A 170 -8.60 -5.10 -3.21
N GLN A 171 -9.49 -4.30 -2.63
CA GLN A 171 -10.13 -4.66 -1.38
C GLN A 171 -10.85 -6.02 -1.56
N PRO A 172 -10.66 -6.97 -0.64
CA PRO A 172 -11.37 -8.25 -0.70
C PRO A 172 -12.89 -8.06 -0.66
N ALA A 173 -13.61 -8.90 -1.40
CA ALA A 173 -15.07 -8.91 -1.36
C ALA A 173 -15.61 -9.51 -0.05
N GLU A 174 -14.81 -10.37 0.58
CA GLU A 174 -15.14 -11.06 1.82
C GLU A 174 -14.62 -10.29 3.04
N PRO A 175 -15.32 -10.36 4.19
CA PRO A 175 -14.83 -9.80 5.44
C PRO A 175 -13.54 -10.46 5.95
N PHE A 176 -12.72 -9.68 6.65
CA PHE A 176 -11.62 -10.23 7.43
C PHE A 176 -12.15 -10.74 8.76
N ILE A 177 -11.96 -12.03 9.04
CA ILE A 177 -12.46 -12.71 10.25
C ILE A 177 -11.35 -13.27 11.14
N ASN A 178 -10.11 -13.37 10.62
CA ASN A 178 -8.96 -13.92 11.34
C ASN A 178 -7.96 -12.80 11.68
N ILE A 179 -8.41 -11.82 12.45
CA ILE A 179 -7.60 -10.66 12.84
C ILE A 179 -6.93 -10.88 14.19
N THR A 180 -5.65 -10.54 14.29
CA THR A 180 -4.89 -10.69 15.54
C THR A 180 -4.90 -9.38 16.29
N ARG A 181 -5.53 -9.34 17.48
CA ARG A 181 -5.44 -8.19 18.38
C ARG A 181 -4.05 -8.10 18.98
N MET A 182 -3.44 -6.91 18.93
CA MET A 182 -2.22 -6.64 19.67
C MET A 182 -2.56 -6.40 21.14
N ILE A 183 -1.89 -7.12 22.04
CA ILE A 183 -2.02 -6.88 23.48
C ILE A 183 -0.92 -5.90 23.85
N HIS A 184 -1.30 -4.63 24.00
CA HIS A 184 -0.41 -3.61 24.54
C HIS A 184 -0.23 -3.85 26.03
N GLN A 185 0.94 -4.35 26.43
CA GLN A 185 1.33 -4.37 27.82
C GLN A 185 1.59 -2.92 28.25
N SER A 186 0.64 -2.33 28.96
CA SER A 186 0.85 -1.07 29.66
C SER A 186 2.06 -1.26 30.59
N LYS A 187 3.15 -0.53 30.34
CA LYS A 187 4.24 -0.39 31.31
C LYS A 187 3.83 0.59 32.40
#